data_AF-A0A178ILG3-F1
#
_entry.id   AF-A0A178ILG3-F1
#
_cell.length_a   1.000
_cell.length_b   1.000
_cell.length_c   1.000
_cell.angle_alpha   90.00
_cell.angle_beta   90.00
_cell.angle_gamma   90.00
#
_symmetry.space_group_name_H-M   'P 1'
#
loop_
_entity.id
_entity.type
_entity.pdbx_description
1 polymer ?
#
loop_
_entity_poly.entity_id
_entity_poly.type
_entity_poly.pdbx_seq_one_letter_code
_entity_poly.pdbx_strand_id
1 'polypeptide(L)'
;MRADVITSPDSPASPEACPYPASRSRESSAIVEINRLHAEARRLEYDSRRALDSALMAAWRAGKLLIAEKARIRRHAGRGAWLPWLETCFHGGVRTAQRYMQLARRIGDSASLHGLSLRQACLRLGIAISPKSSRTGPQVLKLPAHITLAARLTRCLRARAHTLQGKPQTSPPELIALYAQLRTWCEPAP
;
A
#
# COMPACT_ATOMS: atom_id res chain seq x y z
N MET A 1 -103.51 -19.64 -23.70
CA MET A 1 -103.25 -21.05 -23.32
C MET A 1 -101.76 -21.14 -23.02
N ARG A 2 -101.37 -21.08 -21.73
CA ARG A 2 -100.84 -22.20 -20.91
C ARG A 2 -99.68 -22.93 -21.63
N ALA A 3 -98.47 -23.06 -21.07
CA ALA A 3 -98.13 -23.20 -19.66
C ALA A 3 -96.71 -22.71 -19.33
N ASP A 4 -96.55 -22.36 -18.06
CA ASP A 4 -95.30 -22.16 -17.31
C ASP A 4 -94.36 -23.37 -17.39
N VAL A 5 -93.04 -23.13 -17.39
CA VAL A 5 -92.09 -23.92 -16.60
C VAL A 5 -91.04 -22.99 -16.01
N ILE A 6 -91.12 -22.86 -14.68
CA ILE A 6 -90.11 -22.30 -13.78
C ILE A 6 -89.04 -23.37 -13.57
N THR A 7 -87.76 -23.08 -13.83
CA THR A 7 -86.65 -23.60 -13.02
C THR A 7 -85.41 -22.72 -13.20
N SER A 8 -85.15 -21.83 -12.23
CA SER A 8 -83.78 -21.49 -11.85
C SER A 8 -83.40 -22.39 -10.66
N PRO A 9 -82.13 -22.78 -10.58
CA PRO A 9 -81.38 -22.29 -9.44
C PRO A 9 -79.96 -21.87 -9.81
N ASP A 10 -79.55 -20.77 -9.17
CA ASP A 10 -78.23 -20.49 -8.62
C ASP A 10 -77.05 -21.38 -9.08
N SER A 11 -76.10 -20.75 -9.77
CA SER A 11 -74.69 -21.09 -9.59
C SER A 11 -73.86 -19.80 -9.54
N PRO A 12 -73.61 -19.27 -8.33
CA PRO A 12 -72.70 -18.15 -8.15
C PRO A 12 -71.24 -18.64 -8.15
N ALA A 13 -70.36 -17.69 -8.48
CA ALA A 13 -68.93 -17.71 -8.21
C ALA A 13 -68.04 -18.53 -9.18
N SER A 14 -67.68 -17.88 -10.29
CA SER A 14 -66.26 -17.78 -10.60
C SER A 14 -65.65 -16.65 -9.76
N PRO A 15 -64.84 -16.95 -8.73
CA PRO A 15 -63.71 -16.11 -8.42
C PRO A 15 -62.52 -16.75 -9.12
N GLU A 16 -62.12 -16.22 -10.27
CA GLU A 16 -60.69 -16.26 -10.60
C GLU A 16 -59.98 -15.54 -9.46
N ALA A 17 -59.61 -16.30 -8.43
CA ALA A 17 -58.84 -15.83 -7.32
C ALA A 17 -57.47 -15.45 -7.89
N CYS A 18 -57.30 -14.15 -8.11
CA CYS A 18 -56.02 -13.52 -8.41
C CYS A 18 -54.90 -14.19 -7.58
N PRO A 19 -53.85 -14.73 -8.20
CA PRO A 19 -52.68 -15.14 -7.46
C PRO A 19 -51.99 -13.88 -6.91
N TYR A 20 -52.20 -13.64 -5.61
CA TYR A 20 -51.28 -13.02 -4.66
C TYR A 20 -51.02 -11.49 -4.72
N PRO A 21 -51.63 -10.70 -3.80
CA PRO A 21 -51.12 -9.36 -3.47
C PRO A 21 -49.77 -9.39 -2.71
N ALA A 22 -49.39 -10.53 -2.11
CA ALA A 22 -48.19 -10.64 -1.28
C ALA A 22 -46.87 -10.55 -2.06
N SER A 23 -46.82 -11.00 -3.32
CA SER A 23 -45.64 -10.90 -4.18
C SER A 23 -45.37 -9.45 -4.58
N ARG A 24 -46.41 -8.71 -5.02
CA ARG A 24 -46.30 -7.28 -5.34
C ARG A 24 -45.84 -6.43 -4.15
N SER A 25 -46.33 -6.71 -2.94
CA SER A 25 -45.89 -5.98 -1.74
C SER A 25 -44.43 -6.28 -1.38
N ARG A 26 -43.95 -7.52 -1.57
CA ARG A 26 -42.54 -7.89 -1.35
C ARG A 26 -41.63 -7.30 -2.43
N GLU A 27 -42.04 -7.32 -3.69
CA GLU A 27 -41.32 -6.70 -4.80
C GLU A 27 -41.25 -5.18 -4.64
N SER A 28 -42.35 -4.53 -4.25
CA SER A 28 -42.37 -3.11 -3.92
C SER A 28 -41.46 -2.79 -2.74
N SER A 29 -41.42 -3.65 -1.72
CA SER A 29 -40.50 -3.51 -0.58
C SER A 29 -39.03 -3.66 -1.00
N ALA A 30 -38.72 -4.63 -1.86
CA ALA A 30 -37.37 -4.83 -2.39
C ALA A 30 -36.91 -3.64 -3.25
N ILE A 31 -37.77 -3.10 -4.10
CA ILE A 31 -37.47 -1.92 -4.94
C ILE A 31 -37.19 -0.70 -4.06
N VAL A 32 -37.99 -0.47 -3.01
CA VAL A 32 -37.76 0.63 -2.06
C VAL A 32 -36.42 0.46 -1.36
N GLU A 33 -36.08 -0.74 -0.89
CA GLU A 33 -34.82 -0.99 -0.21
C GLU A 33 -33.61 -0.87 -1.14
N ILE A 34 -33.70 -1.36 -2.39
CA ILE A 34 -32.67 -1.19 -3.41
C ILE A 34 -32.40 0.30 -3.65
N ASN A 35 -33.46 1.11 -3.82
CA ASN A 35 -33.33 2.54 -4.06
C ASN A 35 -32.75 3.26 -2.84
N ARG A 36 -33.13 2.85 -1.62
CA ARG A 36 -32.55 3.35 -0.37
C ARG A 36 -31.05 3.06 -0.30
N LEU A 37 -30.64 1.82 -0.52
CA LEU A 37 -29.23 1.40 -0.50
C LEU A 37 -28.42 2.09 -1.61
N HIS A 38 -29.00 2.30 -2.78
CA HIS A 38 -28.36 3.07 -3.85
C HIS A 38 -28.12 4.53 -3.43
N ALA A 39 -29.12 5.19 -2.83
CA ALA A 39 -28.96 6.55 -2.32
C ALA A 39 -27.90 6.63 -1.22
N GLU A 40 -27.84 5.64 -0.31
CA GLU A 40 -26.81 5.54 0.71
C GLU A 40 -25.41 5.35 0.10
N ALA A 41 -25.27 4.44 -0.88
CA ALA A 41 -24.02 4.23 -1.59
C ALA A 41 -23.51 5.52 -2.27
N ARG A 42 -24.41 6.29 -2.90
CA ARG A 42 -24.08 7.58 -3.53
C ARG A 42 -23.61 8.61 -2.51
N ARG A 43 -24.25 8.67 -1.34
CA ARG A 43 -23.83 9.53 -0.23
C ARG A 43 -22.43 9.16 0.27
N LEU A 44 -22.20 7.87 0.55
CA LEU A 44 -20.91 7.37 1.02
C LEU A 44 -19.79 7.59 0.00
N GLU A 45 -20.10 7.45 -1.29
CA GLU A 45 -19.17 7.76 -2.38
C GLU A 45 -18.75 9.23 -2.35
N TYR A 46 -19.72 10.14 -2.22
CA TYR A 46 -19.45 11.58 -2.14
C TYR A 46 -18.60 11.94 -0.91
N ASP A 47 -18.97 11.43 0.26
CA ASP A 47 -18.24 11.68 1.51
C ASP A 47 -16.80 11.12 1.43
N SER A 48 -16.63 9.94 0.84
CA SER A 48 -15.32 9.33 0.61
C SER A 48 -14.44 10.18 -0.31
N ARG A 49 -14.97 10.63 -1.45
CA ARG A 49 -14.24 11.50 -2.39
C ARG A 49 -13.80 12.79 -1.71
N ARG A 50 -14.69 13.44 -0.95
CA ARG A 50 -14.37 14.67 -0.22
C ARG A 50 -13.28 14.45 0.83
N ALA A 51 -13.31 13.32 1.55
CA ALA A 51 -12.30 12.96 2.53
C ALA A 51 -10.92 12.73 1.86
N LEU A 52 -10.90 12.05 0.71
CA LEU A 52 -9.68 11.81 -0.06
C LEU A 52 -9.05 13.09 -0.60
N ASP A 53 -9.86 14.00 -1.16
CA ASP A 53 -9.41 15.31 -1.63
C ASP A 53 -8.84 16.14 -0.46
N SER A 54 -9.53 16.16 0.68
CA SER A 54 -9.09 16.87 1.87
C SER A 54 -7.75 16.33 2.39
N ALA A 55 -7.58 15.01 2.42
CA ALA A 55 -6.34 14.35 2.83
C ALA A 55 -5.18 14.67 1.88
N LEU A 56 -5.42 14.66 0.56
CA LEU A 56 -4.42 15.00 -0.45
C LEU A 56 -3.99 16.47 -0.34
N MET A 57 -4.94 17.39 -0.15
CA MET A 57 -4.66 18.80 0.06
C MET A 57 -3.85 19.05 1.34
N ALA A 58 -4.18 18.36 2.43
CA ALA A 58 -3.41 18.44 3.68
C ALA A 58 -1.98 17.93 3.49
N ALA A 59 -1.80 16.79 2.81
CA ALA A 59 -0.48 16.22 2.50
C ALA A 59 0.38 17.17 1.64
N TRP A 60 -0.21 17.80 0.63
CA TRP A 60 0.48 18.78 -0.21
C TRP A 60 0.88 20.04 0.59
N ARG A 61 -0.03 20.59 1.41
CA ARG A 61 0.27 21.73 2.30
C ARG A 61 1.37 21.40 3.30
N ALA A 62 1.30 20.23 3.95
CA ALA A 62 2.35 19.75 4.84
C ALA A 62 3.70 19.62 4.10
N GLY A 63 3.69 19.15 2.86
CA GLY A 63 4.87 19.09 2.01
C GLY A 63 5.55 20.44 1.79
N LYS A 64 4.77 21.50 1.54
CA LYS A 64 5.29 22.87 1.39
C LYS A 64 5.92 23.37 2.69
N LEU A 65 5.26 23.15 3.83
CA LEU A 65 5.78 23.52 5.14
C LEU A 65 7.08 22.76 5.48
N LEU A 66 7.14 21.46 5.19
CA LEU A 66 8.34 20.64 5.40
C LEU A 66 9.53 21.13 4.55
N ILE A 67 9.29 21.61 3.33
CA ILE A 67 10.34 22.20 2.49
C ILE A 67 10.88 23.49 3.12
N ALA A 68 9.98 24.38 3.55
CA ALA A 68 10.35 25.63 4.19
C ALA A 68 11.13 25.39 5.50
N GLU A 69 10.63 24.47 6.33
CA GLU A 69 11.24 24.17 7.63
C GLU A 69 12.61 23.48 7.46
N LYS A 70 12.75 22.58 6.47
CA LYS A 70 14.05 21.99 6.13
C LYS A 70 15.08 23.06 5.76
N ALA A 71 14.67 24.08 5.01
CA ALA A 71 15.55 25.19 4.64
C ALA A 71 15.91 26.06 5.86
N ARG A 72 14.97 26.28 6.79
CA ARG A 72 15.20 26.99 8.04
C ARG A 72 16.18 26.25 8.95
N ILE A 73 15.95 24.96 9.20
CA ILE A 73 16.84 24.13 10.03
C ILE A 73 18.24 24.07 9.46
N ARG A 74 18.37 23.96 8.14
CA ARG A 74 19.69 23.98 7.49
C ARG A 74 20.46 25.29 7.74
N ARG A 75 19.75 26.42 7.81
CA ARG A 75 20.35 27.74 8.10
C ARG A 75 20.73 27.90 9.57
N HIS A 76 19.93 27.41 10.50
CA HIS A 76 20.15 27.61 11.94
C HIS A 76 20.99 26.52 12.62
N ALA A 77 20.83 25.26 12.23
CA ALA A 77 21.40 24.10 12.94
C ALA A 77 22.27 23.20 12.05
N GLY A 78 22.49 23.59 10.78
CA GLY A 78 23.41 22.90 9.87
C GLY A 78 22.81 21.68 9.15
N ARG A 79 23.65 20.96 8.39
CA ARG A 79 23.21 19.93 7.42
C ARG A 79 22.68 18.63 8.07
N GLY A 80 23.06 18.35 9.32
CA GLY A 80 22.71 17.11 10.04
C GLY A 80 21.45 17.21 10.92
N ALA A 81 21.01 18.43 11.26
CA ALA A 81 19.93 18.63 12.24
C ALA A 81 18.52 18.28 11.72
N TRP A 82 18.36 18.08 10.41
CA TRP A 82 17.05 17.78 9.82
C TRP A 82 16.45 16.46 10.29
N LEU A 83 17.24 15.39 10.37
CA LEU A 83 16.72 14.06 10.75
C LEU A 83 16.28 14.02 12.22
N PRO A 84 17.10 14.45 13.20
CA PRO A 84 16.68 14.51 14.61
C PRO A 84 15.45 15.40 14.83
N TRP A 85 15.40 16.54 14.14
CA TRP A 85 14.22 17.42 14.19
C TRP A 85 12.97 16.73 13.67
N LEU A 86 13.08 16.01 12.53
CA LEU A 86 11.94 15.31 11.96
C LEU A 86 11.42 14.23 12.91
N GLU A 87 12.30 13.49 13.57
CA GLU A 87 11.93 12.43 14.52
C GLU A 87 11.21 12.99 15.77
N THR A 88 11.52 14.23 16.16
CA THR A 88 10.95 14.86 17.36
C THR A 88 9.68 15.66 17.04
N CYS A 89 9.65 16.37 15.91
CA CYS A 89 8.61 17.35 15.60
C CYS A 89 7.57 16.88 14.56
N PHE A 90 7.84 15.81 13.80
CA PHE A 90 6.92 15.31 12.79
C PHE A 90 6.43 13.91 13.15
N HIS A 91 5.10 13.78 13.31
CA HIS A 91 4.45 12.52 13.68
C HIS A 91 4.56 11.42 12.61
N GLY A 92 4.94 11.78 11.38
CA GLY A 92 5.20 10.82 10.31
C GLY A 92 6.67 10.39 10.24
N GLY A 93 6.95 9.33 9.49
CA GLY A 93 8.33 8.91 9.24
C GLY A 93 9.03 9.75 8.16
N VAL A 94 10.36 9.61 8.07
CA VAL A 94 11.20 10.22 7.03
C VAL A 94 10.64 10.00 5.62
N ARG A 95 10.19 8.78 5.32
CA ARG A 95 9.59 8.45 4.02
C ARG A 95 8.30 9.22 3.74
N THR A 96 7.44 9.40 4.76
CA THR A 96 6.21 10.17 4.62
C THR A 96 6.51 11.64 4.35
N ALA A 97 7.44 12.22 5.12
CA ALA A 97 7.89 13.60 4.90
C ALA A 97 8.44 13.78 3.48
N GLN A 98 9.32 12.88 3.03
CA GLN A 98 9.87 12.89 1.68
C GLN A 98 8.79 12.82 0.60
N ARG A 99 7.79 11.95 0.76
CA ARG A 99 6.65 11.86 -0.18
C ARG A 99 5.86 13.16 -0.25
N TYR A 100 5.53 13.75 0.91
CA TYR A 100 4.80 15.02 0.95
C TYR A 100 5.61 16.16 0.32
N MET A 101 6.91 16.23 0.60
CA MET A 101 7.80 17.21 -0.03
C MET A 101 7.92 16.99 -1.55
N GLN A 102 8.01 15.74 -2.02
CA GLN A 102 8.04 15.44 -3.46
C GLN A 102 6.73 15.83 -4.15
N LEU A 103 5.59 15.52 -3.52
CA LEU A 103 4.26 15.93 -3.97
C LEU A 103 4.19 17.45 -4.13
N ALA A 104 4.61 18.20 -3.09
CA ALA A 104 4.61 19.66 -3.10
C ALA A 104 5.58 20.29 -4.12
N ARG A 105 6.71 19.64 -4.43
CA ARG A 105 7.67 20.14 -5.43
C ARG A 105 7.17 19.96 -6.86
N ARG A 106 6.51 18.84 -7.14
CA ARG A 106 6.08 18.49 -8.50
C ARG A 106 4.79 19.18 -8.90
N ILE A 107 3.98 19.58 -7.92
CA ILE A 107 2.69 20.23 -8.14
C ILE A 107 2.76 21.68 -7.69
N GLY A 108 2.79 22.59 -8.66
CA GLY A 108 2.72 24.04 -8.41
C GLY A 108 1.32 24.50 -8.02
N ASP A 109 0.28 23.88 -8.58
CA ASP A 109 -1.12 24.27 -8.36
C ASP A 109 -1.96 23.11 -7.79
N SER A 110 -2.67 23.40 -6.70
CA SER A 110 -3.63 22.49 -6.07
C SER A 110 -4.78 22.08 -6.98
N ALA A 111 -5.13 22.85 -8.02
CA ALA A 111 -6.21 22.47 -8.93
C ALA A 111 -5.94 21.14 -9.65
N SER A 112 -4.67 20.83 -9.92
CA SER A 112 -4.23 19.57 -10.56
C SER A 112 -4.45 18.32 -9.71
N LEU A 113 -4.77 18.49 -8.43
CA LEU A 113 -4.99 17.40 -7.47
C LEU A 113 -6.46 17.00 -7.34
N HIS A 114 -7.38 17.79 -7.88
CA HIS A 114 -8.80 17.58 -7.63
C HIS A 114 -9.29 16.25 -8.21
N GLY A 115 -10.10 15.51 -7.43
CA GLY A 115 -10.64 14.21 -7.84
C GLY A 115 -9.64 13.06 -7.75
N LEU A 116 -8.45 13.28 -7.16
CA LEU A 116 -7.46 12.23 -6.93
C LEU A 116 -7.36 11.89 -5.44
N SER A 117 -7.20 10.61 -5.14
CA SER A 117 -6.68 10.18 -3.84
C SER A 117 -5.18 10.47 -3.74
N LEU A 118 -4.68 10.57 -2.50
CA LEU A 118 -3.25 10.66 -2.22
C LEU A 118 -2.44 9.56 -2.91
N ARG A 119 -3.00 8.35 -3.00
CA ARG A 119 -2.37 7.22 -3.66
C ARG A 119 -2.27 7.44 -5.17
N GLN A 120 -3.37 7.84 -5.81
CA GLN A 120 -3.37 8.12 -7.25
C GLN A 120 -2.43 9.27 -7.61
N ALA A 121 -2.43 10.35 -6.82
CA ALA A 121 -1.54 11.48 -7.04
C ALA A 121 -0.06 11.07 -6.98
N CYS A 122 0.33 10.29 -5.97
CA CYS A 122 1.71 9.81 -5.87
C CYS A 122 2.07 8.85 -7.01
N LEU A 123 1.17 7.93 -7.42
CA LEU A 123 1.41 7.02 -8.55
C LEU A 123 1.58 7.77 -9.86
N ARG A 124 0.70 8.75 -10.14
CA ARG A 124 0.75 9.60 -11.34
C ARG A 124 2.07 10.37 -11.42
N LEU A 125 2.60 10.75 -10.26
CA LEU A 125 3.90 11.42 -10.16
C LEU A 125 5.08 10.45 -10.07
N GLY A 126 4.90 9.14 -10.11
CA GLY A 126 5.99 8.18 -9.93
C GLY A 126 6.64 8.24 -8.54
N ILE A 127 5.94 8.75 -7.53
CA ILE A 127 6.38 8.75 -6.13
C ILE A 127 6.09 7.37 -5.54
N ALA A 128 7.15 6.64 -5.17
CA ALA A 128 7.01 5.28 -4.67
C ALA A 128 6.18 5.21 -3.37
N ILE A 129 4.97 4.67 -3.51
CA ILE A 129 4.07 4.35 -2.40
C ILE A 129 4.30 2.90 -2.04
N SER A 130 5.50 2.60 -1.52
CA SER A 130 5.69 1.30 -0.88
C SER A 130 4.60 1.16 0.19
N PRO A 131 3.73 0.14 0.08
CA PRO A 131 2.83 -0.19 1.16
C PRO A 131 3.71 -0.42 2.38
N LYS A 132 3.32 0.14 3.52
CA LYS A 132 3.94 -0.24 4.79
C LYS A 132 3.61 -1.71 4.94
N SER A 133 4.52 -2.57 4.48
CA SER A 133 4.60 -3.96 4.89
C SER A 133 4.52 -3.90 6.41
N SER A 134 3.35 -4.23 6.92
CA SER A 134 3.15 -4.56 8.32
C SER A 134 4.18 -5.64 8.61
N ARG A 135 5.19 -5.28 9.41
CA ARG A 135 6.11 -6.18 10.14
C ARG A 135 5.96 -7.66 9.76
N THR A 136 6.67 -8.05 8.71
CA THR A 136 7.43 -9.29 8.63
C THR A 136 8.45 -8.98 7.56
N GLY A 137 9.56 -8.35 7.95
CA GLY A 137 10.71 -8.39 7.05
C GLY A 137 10.98 -9.87 6.73
N PRO A 138 11.45 -10.23 5.52
CA PRO A 138 12.03 -11.55 5.38
C PRO A 138 13.02 -11.67 6.53
N GLN A 139 12.90 -12.72 7.36
CA GLN A 139 14.04 -13.09 8.18
C GLN A 139 15.17 -13.15 7.17
N VAL A 140 16.08 -12.18 7.21
CA VAL A 140 17.35 -12.32 6.53
C VAL A 140 17.94 -13.48 7.30
N LEU A 141 17.72 -14.69 6.78
CA LEU A 141 18.33 -15.90 7.27
C LEU A 141 19.80 -15.53 7.30
N LYS A 142 20.32 -15.30 8.51
CA LYS A 142 21.71 -14.91 8.70
C LYS A 142 22.47 -16.08 8.10
N LEU A 143 23.06 -15.84 6.93
CA LEU A 143 23.80 -16.88 6.22
C LEU A 143 24.81 -17.45 7.23
N PRO A 144 24.82 -18.77 7.44
CA PRO A 144 25.77 -19.40 8.34
C PRO A 144 27.19 -18.88 8.08
N ALA A 145 27.97 -18.73 9.15
CA ALA A 145 29.28 -18.07 9.09
C ALA A 145 30.20 -18.65 8.00
N HIS A 146 30.17 -19.98 7.79
CA HIS A 146 30.93 -20.66 6.75
C HIS A 146 30.56 -20.20 5.32
N ILE A 147 29.29 -19.91 5.03
CA ILE A 147 28.85 -19.39 3.71
C ILE A 147 29.42 -17.99 3.48
N THR A 148 29.38 -17.15 4.52
CA THR A 148 29.93 -15.79 4.45
C THR A 148 31.45 -15.79 4.29
N LEU A 149 32.15 -16.68 4.98
CA LEU A 149 33.60 -16.87 4.87
C LEU A 149 33.99 -17.42 3.49
N ALA A 150 33.27 -18.40 2.95
CA ALA A 150 33.50 -18.95 1.61
C ALA A 150 33.29 -17.88 0.52
N ALA A 151 32.26 -17.05 0.64
CA ALA A 151 32.01 -15.94 -0.27
C ALA A 151 33.13 -14.88 -0.22
N ARG A 152 33.65 -14.59 0.99
CA ARG A 152 34.80 -13.68 1.18
C ARG A 152 36.08 -14.25 0.56
N LEU A 153 36.38 -15.53 0.79
CA LEU A 153 37.54 -16.21 0.20
C LEU A 153 37.45 -16.22 -1.32
N THR A 154 36.27 -16.54 -1.88
CA THR A 154 36.02 -16.48 -3.33
C THR A 154 36.27 -15.09 -3.89
N ARG A 155 35.85 -14.04 -3.18
CA ARG A 155 36.11 -12.65 -3.59
C ARG A 155 37.59 -12.30 -3.53
N CYS A 156 38.29 -12.68 -2.46
CA CYS A 156 39.73 -12.45 -2.32
C CYS A 156 40.53 -13.20 -3.41
N LEU A 157 40.16 -14.44 -3.73
CA LEU A 157 40.77 -15.20 -4.82
C LEU A 157 40.50 -14.56 -6.19
N ARG A 158 39.28 -14.09 -6.46
CA ARG A 158 38.97 -13.38 -7.72
C ARG A 158 39.72 -12.06 -7.85
N ALA A 159 39.75 -11.25 -6.80
CA ALA A 159 40.52 -10.00 -6.78
C ALA A 159 42.01 -10.27 -7.06
N ARG A 160 42.56 -11.32 -6.44
CA ARG A 160 43.95 -11.73 -6.66
C ARG A 160 44.21 -12.32 -8.04
N ALA A 161 43.27 -13.06 -8.63
CA ALA A 161 43.39 -13.56 -10.00
C ALA A 161 43.54 -12.40 -11.01
N HIS A 162 42.88 -11.27 -10.75
CA HIS A 162 43.11 -10.04 -11.53
C HIS A 162 44.47 -9.39 -11.26
N THR A 163 45.02 -9.50 -10.05
CA THR A 163 46.33 -8.90 -9.68
C THR A 163 47.54 -9.76 -10.05
N LEU A 164 47.38 -11.07 -10.23
CA LEU A 164 48.46 -12.04 -10.44
C LEU A 164 48.90 -12.21 -11.91
N GLN A 165 48.40 -11.42 -12.86
CA GLN A 165 48.86 -11.45 -14.26
C GLN A 165 50.33 -11.03 -14.48
N GLY A 166 51.20 -11.01 -13.47
CA GLY A 166 52.62 -10.69 -13.69
C GLY A 166 53.63 -10.83 -12.53
N LYS A 167 53.35 -11.49 -11.39
CA LYS A 167 54.38 -11.66 -10.31
C LYS A 167 54.22 -12.93 -9.48
N PRO A 168 55.33 -13.60 -9.06
CA PRO A 168 55.26 -14.84 -8.30
C PRO A 168 55.06 -14.63 -6.78
N GLN A 169 53.98 -15.25 -6.31
CA GLN A 169 53.88 -16.19 -5.18
C GLN A 169 54.48 -15.82 -3.80
N THR A 170 53.66 -15.12 -3.00
CA THR A 170 53.52 -15.39 -1.56
C THR A 170 52.03 -15.30 -1.21
N SER A 171 51.47 -16.31 -0.56
CA SER A 171 50.05 -16.28 -0.14
C SER A 171 49.88 -15.26 0.99
N PRO A 172 48.99 -14.26 0.85
CA PRO A 172 48.73 -13.30 1.91
C PRO A 172 48.32 -14.02 3.19
N PRO A 173 48.80 -13.59 4.36
CA PRO A 173 48.45 -14.19 5.65
C PRO A 173 46.93 -14.20 5.89
N GLU A 174 46.20 -13.26 5.28
CA GLU A 174 44.74 -13.17 5.34
C GLU A 174 44.03 -14.34 4.63
N LEU A 175 44.56 -14.84 3.51
CA LEU A 175 43.99 -16.03 2.84
C LEU A 175 44.24 -17.30 3.66
N ILE A 176 45.41 -17.41 4.28
CA ILE A 176 45.77 -18.54 5.14
C ILE A 176 44.86 -18.56 6.37
N ALA A 177 44.61 -17.40 6.99
CA ALA A 177 43.72 -17.27 8.14
C ALA A 177 42.25 -17.62 7.79
N LEU A 178 41.73 -17.14 6.64
CA LEU A 178 40.38 -17.47 6.18
C LEU A 178 40.21 -18.95 5.86
N TYR A 179 41.23 -19.58 5.28
CA TYR A 179 41.23 -21.02 4.98
C TYR A 179 41.27 -21.86 6.26
N ALA A 180 42.11 -21.49 7.24
CA ALA A 180 42.16 -22.16 8.54
C ALA A 180 40.80 -22.11 9.28
N GLN A 181 40.12 -20.95 9.27
CA GLN A 181 38.80 -20.80 9.88
C GLN A 181 37.71 -21.63 9.19
N LEU A 182 37.76 -21.75 7.86
CA LEU A 182 36.84 -22.62 7.13
C LEU A 182 37.11 -24.10 7.40
N ARG A 183 38.39 -24.49 7.53
CA ARG A 183 38.78 -25.88 7.81
C ARG A 183 38.22 -26.38 9.15
N THR A 184 38.29 -25.56 10.20
CA THR A 184 37.75 -25.89 11.54
C THR A 184 36.24 -26.14 11.52
N TRP A 185 35.51 -25.64 10.52
CA TRP A 185 34.07 -25.84 10.37
C TRP A 185 33.72 -27.03 9.48
N CYS A 186 34.66 -27.53 8.67
CA CYS A 186 34.43 -28.64 7.74
C CYS A 186 34.96 -29.99 8.23
N GLU A 187 35.94 -30.02 9.13
CA GLU A 187 36.43 -31.26 9.75
C GLU A 187 35.73 -31.47 11.11
N PRO A 188 34.86 -32.49 11.29
CA PRO A 188 34.52 -32.94 12.64
C PRO A 188 35.79 -33.51 13.28
N ALA A 189 36.05 -33.15 14.53
CA ALA A 189 37.18 -33.66 15.29
C ALA A 189 37.22 -35.21 15.23
N PRO A 190 38.41 -35.84 15.13
CA PRO A 190 38.53 -37.30 15.10
C PRO A 190 38.04 -37.97 16.38
#